data_AF-A0AAE6R7D6-F1
#
_entry.id   AF-A0AAE6R7D6-F1
#
_cell.length_a   1.000
_cell.length_b   1.000
_cell.length_c   1.000
_cell.angle_alpha   90.00
_cell.angle_beta   90.00
_cell.angle_gamma   90.00
#
_symmetry.space_group_name_H-M   'P 1'
#
loop_
_entity.id
_entity.type
_entity.pdbx_description
1 polymer ?
#
loop_
_entity_poly.entity_id
_entity_poly.type
_entity_poly.pdbx_seq_one_letter_code
_entity_poly.pdbx_strand_id
1 'polypeptide(L)'
;MLTFLGFAMVITFMYLIMTKRLSALIALILVPILFALFGGFSAKIGPMMLEGISKLAPTGVMLMFAILYFALMIDSGLFDPARAQDPQTGQGRPA
;
A
#
# COMPACT_ATOMS: atom_id res chain seq x y z
N MET A 1 9.35 -9.29 30.26
CA MET A 1 8.20 -8.36 30.34
C MET A 1 7.77 -7.85 28.96
N LEU A 2 8.64 -7.23 28.17
CA LEU A 2 8.29 -6.73 26.82
C LEU A 2 7.88 -7.83 25.81
N THR A 3 8.52 -8.99 25.86
CA THR A 3 8.18 -10.16 25.02
C THR A 3 6.75 -10.64 25.25
N PHE A 4 6.29 -10.70 26.50
CA PHE A 4 4.91 -11.03 26.84
C PHE A 4 3.93 -10.02 26.25
N LEU A 5 4.24 -8.72 26.35
CA LEU A 5 3.44 -7.66 25.75
C LEU A 5 3.36 -7.79 24.22
N GLY A 6 4.47 -8.17 23.57
CA GLY A 6 4.53 -8.40 22.13
C GLY A 6 3.66 -9.58 21.67
N PHE A 7 3.74 -10.72 22.35
CA PHE A 7 2.87 -11.87 22.04
C PHE A 7 1.40 -11.55 22.31
N ALA A 8 1.09 -10.89 23.43
CA ALA A 8 -0.27 -10.46 23.74
C ALA A 8 -0.83 -9.47 22.69
N MET A 9 0.01 -8.58 22.14
CA MET A 9 -0.36 -7.67 21.06
C MET A 9 -0.77 -8.43 19.80
N VAL A 10 0.05 -9.41 19.37
CA VAL A 10 -0.24 -10.22 18.17
C VAL A 10 -1.51 -11.04 18.35
N ILE A 11 -1.70 -11.67 19.51
CA ILE A 11 -2.91 -12.46 19.81
C ILE A 11 -4.15 -11.55 19.79
N THR A 12 -4.06 -10.38 20.44
CA THR A 12 -5.17 -9.41 20.47
C THR A 12 -5.50 -8.92 19.06
N PHE A 13 -4.49 -8.55 18.29
CA PHE A 13 -4.64 -8.13 16.90
C PHE A 13 -5.34 -9.21 16.05
N MET A 14 -4.86 -10.45 16.14
CA MET A 14 -5.42 -11.58 15.39
C MET A 14 -6.88 -11.84 15.82
N TYR A 15 -7.17 -11.83 17.13
CA TYR A 15 -8.51 -12.02 17.65
C TYR A 15 -9.49 -10.94 17.19
N LEU A 16 -9.09 -9.66 17.20
CA LEU A 16 -9.93 -8.53 16.76
C LEU A 16 -10.30 -8.62 15.27
N ILE A 17 -9.38 -9.09 14.43
CA ILE A 17 -9.61 -9.24 12.99
C ILE A 17 -10.46 -10.49 12.71
N MET A 18 -10.13 -11.63 13.34
CA MET A 18 -10.86 -12.88 13.15
C MET A 18 -12.33 -12.79 13.61
N THR A 19 -12.59 -12.04 14.68
CA THR A 19 -13.96 -11.77 15.15
C THR A 19 -14.75 -10.84 14.22
N LYS A 20 -14.12 -10.26 13.18
CA LYS A 20 -14.72 -9.33 12.21
C LYS A 20 -15.44 -8.14 12.85
N ARG A 21 -15.16 -7.84 14.12
CA ARG A 21 -15.80 -6.76 14.88
C ARG A 21 -15.23 -5.40 14.49
N LEU A 22 -14.00 -5.37 13.97
CA LEU A 22 -13.30 -4.16 13.52
C LEU A 22 -12.73 -4.36 12.12
N SER A 23 -12.66 -3.29 11.34
CA SER A 23 -11.90 -3.27 10.08
C SER A 23 -10.42 -3.52 10.38
N ALA A 24 -9.75 -4.27 9.50
CA ALA A 24 -8.32 -4.57 9.63
C ALA A 24 -7.47 -3.31 9.80
N LEU A 25 -7.81 -2.23 9.08
CA LEU A 25 -7.12 -0.94 9.17
C LEU A 25 -7.27 -0.32 10.56
N ILE A 26 -8.47 -0.37 11.14
CA ILE A 26 -8.75 0.15 12.49
C ILE A 26 -7.98 -0.67 13.53
N ALA A 27 -7.98 -2.00 13.40
CA ALA A 27 -7.21 -2.88 14.28
C ALA A 27 -5.70 -2.60 14.21
N LEU A 28 -5.18 -2.32 13.01
CA LEU A 28 -3.75 -2.04 12.78
C LEU A 28 -3.30 -0.74 13.44
N ILE A 29 -4.20 0.23 13.60
CA ILE A 29 -3.91 1.50 14.27
C ILE A 29 -4.13 1.38 15.78
N LEU A 30 -5.30 0.89 16.21
CA LEU A 30 -5.68 0.88 17.63
C LEU A 30 -4.83 -0.06 18.48
N VAL A 31 -4.53 -1.26 17.98
CA VAL A 31 -3.86 -2.28 18.81
C VAL A 31 -2.44 -1.84 19.21
N PRO A 32 -1.56 -1.39 18.29
CA PRO A 32 -0.24 -0.89 18.68
C PRO A 32 -0.31 0.31 19.61
N ILE A 33 -1.27 1.22 19.43
CA ILE A 33 -1.46 2.40 20.31
C ILE A 33 -1.82 1.95 21.73
N LEU A 34 -2.81 1.07 21.88
CA LEU A 34 -3.22 0.58 23.20
C LEU A 34 -2.07 -0.11 23.92
N PHE A 35 -1.36 -1.00 23.24
CA PHE A 35 -0.22 -1.71 23.82
C PHE A 35 0.98 -0.79 24.11
N ALA A 36 1.20 0.24 23.31
CA ALA A 36 2.23 1.25 23.60
C ALA A 36 1.90 2.08 24.85
N LEU A 37 0.61 2.40 25.06
CA LEU A 37 0.16 3.06 26.29
C LEU A 37 0.36 2.16 27.52
N PHE A 38 -0.07 0.89 27.45
CA PHE A 38 0.13 -0.08 28.53
C PHE A 38 1.61 -0.40 28.79
N GLY A 39 2.45 -0.35 27.77
CA GLY A 39 3.90 -0.56 27.87
C GLY A 39 4.69 0.64 28.43
N GLY A 40 4.03 1.77 28.71
CA GLY A 40 4.68 2.99 29.21
C GLY A 40 5.39 3.81 28.13
N PHE A 41 5.09 3.60 26.85
CA PHE A 41 5.73 4.26 25.70
C PHE A 41 4.95 5.48 25.17
N SER A 42 4.00 6.03 25.93
CA SER A 42 3.08 7.09 25.49
C SER A 42 3.78 8.29 24.82
N ALA A 43 4.84 8.83 25.41
CA ALA A 43 5.60 9.95 24.85
C ALA A 43 6.37 9.61 23.55
N LYS A 44 6.63 8.33 23.29
CA LYS A 44 7.38 7.85 22.12
C LYS A 44 6.48 7.44 20.95
N ILE A 45 5.16 7.38 21.14
CA ILE A 45 4.20 6.99 20.10
C ILE A 45 4.29 7.95 18.90
N GLY A 46 4.30 9.26 19.14
CA GLY A 46 4.42 10.27 18.07
C GLY A 46 5.67 10.09 17.20
N PRO A 47 6.88 10.10 17.81
CA PRO A 47 8.12 9.84 17.08
C PRO A 47 8.13 8.49 16.35
N MET A 48 7.62 7.42 16.97
CA MET A 48 7.56 6.09 16.36
C MET A 48 6.62 6.05 15.15
N MET A 49 5.49 6.76 15.19
CA MET A 49 4.59 6.89 14.03
C MET A 49 5.26 7.65 12.89
N LEU A 50 5.92 8.77 13.18
CA LEU A 50 6.63 9.57 12.17
C LEU A 50 7.78 8.78 11.54
N GLU A 51 8.51 8.00 12.34
CA GLU A 51 9.55 7.12 11.84
C GLU A 51 8.96 6.03 10.91
N GLY A 52 7.82 5.45 11.29
CA GLY A 52 7.10 4.48 10.46
C GLY A 52 6.66 5.06 9.12
N ILE A 53 6.06 6.25 9.13
CA ILE A 53 5.67 6.97 7.90
C ILE A 53 6.89 7.29 7.06
N SER A 54 7.97 7.80 7.68
CA SER A 54 9.19 8.17 6.95
C SER A 54 9.85 6.98 6.29
N LYS A 55 9.79 5.79 6.91
CA LYS A 55 10.28 4.54 6.32
C LYS A 55 9.43 4.06 5.14
N LEU A 56 8.12 4.31 5.19
CA LEU A 56 7.18 3.92 4.12
C LEU A 56 7.10 4.94 2.97
N ALA A 57 7.45 6.20 3.23
CA ALA A 57 7.34 7.29 2.27
C ALA A 57 8.08 7.01 0.94
N PRO A 58 9.34 6.51 0.92
CA PRO A 58 10.03 6.21 -0.34
C PRO A 58 9.30 5.15 -1.18
N THR A 59 8.74 4.12 -0.53
CA THR A 59 7.97 3.08 -1.22
C THR A 59 6.66 3.65 -1.78
N GLY A 60 5.98 4.52 -1.04
CA GLY A 60 4.77 5.21 -1.50
C GLY A 60 5.05 6.09 -2.72
N VAL A 61 6.14 6.86 -2.69
CA VAL A 61 6.57 7.70 -3.83
C VAL A 61 6.92 6.85 -5.05
N MET A 62 7.61 5.73 -4.86
CA MET A 62 7.92 4.79 -5.95
C MET A 62 6.64 4.25 -6.62
N LEU A 63 5.65 3.86 -5.82
CA LEU A 63 4.37 3.38 -6.34
C LEU A 63 3.57 4.48 -7.04
N MET A 64 3.53 5.69 -6.47
CA MET A 64 2.88 6.84 -7.10
C MET A 64 3.55 7.18 -8.44
N PHE A 65 4.87 7.18 -8.49
CA PHE A 65 5.63 7.38 -9.72
C PHE A 65 5.31 6.30 -10.75
N ALA A 66 5.27 5.02 -10.35
CA ALA A 66 4.91 3.93 -11.25
C ALA A 66 3.49 4.12 -11.82
N ILE A 67 2.50 4.43 -10.97
CA ILE A 67 1.12 4.67 -11.41
C ILE A 67 1.06 5.82 -12.43
N LEU A 68 1.74 6.94 -12.17
CA LEU A 68 1.78 8.09 -13.08
C LEU A 68 2.50 7.76 -14.40
N TYR A 69 3.60 7.02 -14.33
CA TYR A 69 4.34 6.57 -15.51
C TYR A 69 3.48 5.65 -16.39
N PHE A 70 2.80 4.66 -15.79
CA PHE A 70 1.89 3.79 -16.50
C PHE A 70 0.70 4.54 -17.08
N ALA A 71 0.14 5.51 -16.36
CA ALA A 71 -0.93 6.36 -16.87
C ALA A 71 -0.49 7.13 -18.13
N LEU A 72 0.67 7.80 -18.10
CA LEU A 72 1.20 8.51 -19.26
C LEU A 72 1.53 7.58 -20.44
N MET A 73 1.98 6.36 -20.16
CA MET A 73 2.28 5.37 -21.18
C MET A 73 1.00 4.84 -21.86
N ILE A 74 -0.09 4.69 -21.10
CA ILE A 74 -1.42 4.35 -21.64
C ILE A 74 -1.93 5.50 -22.51
N ASP A 75 -1.85 6.74 -22.02
CA ASP A 75 -2.31 7.94 -22.74
C ASP A 75 -1.54 8.18 -24.05
N SER A 76 -0.25 7.85 -24.08
CA SER A 76 0.59 7.95 -25.28
C SER A 76 0.38 6.81 -26.29
N GLY A 77 -0.47 5.83 -25.99
CA GLY A 77 -0.76 4.71 -26.88
C GLY A 77 0.42 3.75 -27.05
N LEU A 78 1.41 3.77 -26.16
CA LEU A 78 2.54 2.84 -26.20
C LEU A 78 2.09 1.38 -26.00
N PHE A 79 0.91 1.19 -25.40
CA PHE A 79 0.24 -0.10 -25.22
C PHE A 79 -0.81 -0.42 -26.29
N ASP A 80 -0.86 0.34 -27.38
CA ASP A 80 -1.88 0.20 -28.43
C ASP A 80 -1.28 -0.51 -29.66
N PRO A 81 -1.17 -1.87 -29.69
CA PRO A 81 -0.60 -2.61 -30.81
C PRO A 81 -1.42 -2.47 -32.11
N ALA A 82 -2.64 -1.94 -32.02
CA ALA A 82 -3.65 -1.92 -33.06
C ALA A 82 -3.36 -1.00 -34.27
N ARG A 83 -2.44 -0.02 -34.18
CA ARG A 83 -2.07 0.81 -35.35
C ARG A 83 -0.94 0.22 -36.21
N ALA A 84 -0.24 -0.81 -35.73
CA ALA A 84 0.82 -1.47 -36.50
C ALA A 84 0.28 -2.55 -37.47
N GLN A 85 -0.97 -2.97 -37.31
CA GLN A 85 -1.64 -3.97 -38.13
C GLN A 85 -2.96 -3.39 -38.63
N ASP A 86 -2.89 -2.38 -39.50
CA ASP A 86 -3.91 -2.20 -40.53
C ASP A 86 -3.38 -2.87 -41.82
N PRO A 87 -3.79 -4.11 -42.14
CA PRO A 87 -3.41 -4.78 -43.37
C PRO A 87 -3.87 -4.06 -44.65
N GLN A 88 -4.63 -2.97 -44.56
CA GLN A 88 -5.24 -2.30 -45.72
C GLN A 88 -4.41 -1.17 -46.35
N THR A 89 -3.22 -0.83 -45.83
CA THR A 89 -2.34 0.19 -46.47
C THR A 89 -1.36 -0.37 -47.51
N GLY A 90 -1.32 -1.70 -47.71
CA GLY A 90 -0.38 -2.37 -48.62
C GLY A 90 -0.97 -3.01 -49.89
N GLN A 91 -2.29 -3.07 -50.04
CA GLN A 91 -2.89 -3.54 -51.29
C GLN A 91 -3.26 -2.35 -52.16
N GLY A 92 -2.41 -2.10 -53.15
CA GLY A 92 -2.63 -1.07 -54.16
C GLY A 92 -4.04 -1.13 -54.71
N ARG A 93 -4.69 0.03 -54.76
CA ARG A 93 -5.92 0.23 -55.53
C ARG A 93 -5.70 -0.34 -56.94
N PRO A 94 -6.44 -1.39 -57.36
CA PRO A 94 -6.52 -1.70 -58.77
C PRO A 94 -7.22 -0.52 -59.47
N ALA A 95 -6.68 -0.16 -60.63
CA ALA A 95 -7.15 0.91 -61.50
C ALA A 95 -8.59 0.72 -61.97
#